data_AF-A0A917RYD1-F1
#
_entry.id   AF-A0A917RYD1-F1
#
_cell.length_a   1.000
_cell.length_b   1.000
_cell.length_c   1.000
_cell.angle_alpha   90.00
_cell.angle_beta   90.00
_cell.angle_gamma   90.00
#
_symmetry.space_group_name_H-M   'P 1'
#
loop_
_entity.id
_entity.type
_entity.pdbx_description
1 polymer ?
#
loop_
_entity_poly.entity_id
_entity_poly.type
_entity_poly.pdbx_seq_one_letter_code
_entity_poly.pdbx_strand_id
1 'polypeptide(L)' 'MLLCVIEVGDQVRIGQSGVSIFVVNEIDTVEGRAVIESVEESAPGRYPFTMPLTALSKVEPGD' A
#
# COMPACT_ATOMS: atom_id res chain seq x y z
N MET A 1 9.49 -16.94 -11.86
CA MET A 1 9.32 -16.49 -10.46
C MET A 1 8.90 -15.03 -10.55
N LEU A 2 7.60 -14.75 -10.47
CA LEU A 2 7.10 -13.38 -10.61
C LEU A 2 7.33 -12.69 -9.25
N LEU A 3 8.37 -11.85 -9.14
CA LEU A 3 8.44 -10.88 -8.05
C LEU A 3 7.23 -9.97 -8.24
N CYS A 4 6.21 -10.13 -7.42
CA CYS A 4 5.02 -9.28 -7.46
C CYS A 4 5.48 -7.87 -7.05
N VAL A 5 5.80 -7.04 -8.03
CA VAL A 5 6.18 -5.64 -7.82
C VAL A 5 4.91 -4.90 -7.44
N ILE A 6 4.96 -4.15 -6.33
CA ILE A 6 3.87 -3.22 -5.97
C ILE A 6 3.91 -2.06 -6.97
N GLU A 7 2.76 -1.74 -7.54
CA GLU A 7 2.57 -0.69 -8.54
C GLU A 7 1.59 0.39 -8.05
N VAL A 8 1.60 1.55 -8.71
CA VAL A 8 0.60 2.60 -8.46
C VAL A 8 -0.78 2.08 -8.83
N GLY A 9 -1.76 2.29 -7.94
CA GLY A 9 -3.12 1.78 -8.04
C GLY A 9 -3.33 0.44 -7.33
N ASP A 10 -2.26 -0.26 -6.94
CA ASP A 10 -2.40 -1.49 -6.15
C ASP A 10 -3.03 -1.21 -4.79
N GLN A 11 -3.83 -2.16 -4.32
CA GLN A 11 -4.28 -2.21 -2.94
C GLN A 11 -3.27 -2.97 -2.08
N VAL A 12 -2.95 -2.42 -0.91
CA VAL A 12 -1.95 -2.95 0.00
C VAL A 12 -2.43 -2.90 1.46
N ARG A 13 -1.83 -3.75 2.29
CA ARG A 13 -1.88 -3.71 3.75
C ARG A 13 -0.51 -3.36 4.30
N ILE A 14 -0.47 -2.80 5.51
CA ILE A 14 0.76 -2.59 6.26
C ILE A 14 1.04 -3.83 7.10
N GLY A 15 2.11 -4.53 6.76
CA GLY A 15 2.42 -5.85 7.32
C GLY A 15 1.42 -6.94 6.89
N GLN A 16 1.72 -8.19 7.24
CA GLN A 16 0.92 -9.35 6.82
C GLN A 16 -0.40 -9.49 7.59
N SER A 17 -0.51 -8.89 8.77
CA SER A 17 -1.70 -8.94 9.63
C SER A 17 -2.52 -7.64 9.63
N GLY A 18 -2.14 -6.66 8.81
CA GLY A 18 -2.85 -5.38 8.74
C GLY A 18 -4.27 -5.57 8.21
N VAL A 19 -5.27 -5.02 8.90
CA VAL A 19 -6.69 -5.13 8.50
C VAL A 19 -7.12 -3.99 7.57
N SER A 20 -6.48 -2.83 7.69
CA SER A 20 -6.78 -1.66 6.86
C SER A 20 -6.15 -1.80 5.47
N ILE A 21 -6.93 -1.44 4.46
CA ILE A 21 -6.52 -1.46 3.06
C ILE A 21 -6.22 -0.04 2.60
N PHE A 22 -5.14 0.10 1.84
CA PHE A 22 -4.70 1.36 1.28
C PHE A 22 -4.47 1.20 -0.23
N VAL A 23 -4.65 2.27 -1.00
CA VAL A 23 -4.24 2.36 -2.39
C VAL A 23 -2.87 3.02 -2.49
N VAL A 24 -2.01 2.52 -3.38
CA VAL A 24 -0.73 3.14 -3.71
C VAL A 24 -0.97 4.29 -4.68
N ASN A 25 -0.64 5.51 -4.26
CA ASN A 25 -0.78 6.71 -5.09
C ASN A 25 0.52 7.04 -5.85
N GLU A 26 1.67 6.85 -5.21
CA GLU A 26 2.99 7.16 -5.78
C GLU A 26 4.04 6.16 -5.29
N ILE A 27 5.09 5.95 -6.11
CA ILE A 27 6.25 5.12 -5.76
C ILE A 27 7.53 5.91 -5.98
N ASP A 28 8.34 6.01 -4.94
CA ASP A 28 9.73 6.45 -5.02
C ASP A 28 10.64 5.21 -5.04
N THR A 29 11.17 4.89 -6.22
CA THR A 29 12.06 3.74 -6.41
C THR A 29 13.49 4.01 -5.94
N VAL A 30 13.88 5.28 -5.78
CA VAL A 30 15.20 5.67 -5.29
C VAL A 30 15.26 5.51 -3.78
N GLU A 31 14.22 5.96 -3.08
CA GLU A 31 14.11 5.81 -1.61
C GLU A 31 13.51 4.48 -1.18
N GLY A 32 12.88 3.73 -2.09
CA GLY A 32 12.23 2.45 -1.79
C GLY A 32 10.96 2.62 -0.96
N ARG A 33 10.17 3.65 -1.24
CA ARG A 33 8.97 4.04 -0.47
C ARG A 33 7.77 4.24 -1.39
N ALA A 34 6.58 4.18 -0.81
CA ALA A 34 5.33 4.48 -1.49
C ALA A 34 4.50 5.48 -0.68
N VAL A 35 3.76 6.33 -1.39
CA VAL A 35 2.67 7.12 -0.80
C VAL A 35 1.41 6.27 -0.89
N ILE A 36 0.78 6.03 0.26
CA ILE A 36 -0.45 5.24 0.36
C ILE A 36 -1.57 6.06 0.98
N GLU A 37 -2.80 5.75 0.59
CA GLU A 37 -4.02 6.40 1.10
C GLU A 37 -5.07 5.37 1.45
N SER A 38 -5.81 5.59 2.55
CA SER A 38 -6.89 4.68 2.96
C SER A 38 -7.97 4.61 1.88
N VAL A 39 -8.41 3.40 1.54
CA VAL A 39 -9.58 3.21 0.65
C VAL A 39 -10.90 3.53 1.39
N GLU A 40 -10.90 3.48 2.72
CA GLU A 40 -12.04 3.86 3.55
C GLU A 40 -12.10 5.38 3.72
N GLU A 41 -13.16 6.00 3.17
CA GLU A 41 -13.34 7.45 3.21
C GLU A 41 -13.56 8.04 4.60
N SER A 42 -14.08 7.24 5.53
CA SER A 42 -14.35 7.64 6.92
C SER A 42 -13.22 7.30 7.90
N ALA A 43 -12.12 6.72 7.42
CA ALA A 43 -11.03 6.31 8.31
C ALA A 43 -10.33 7.52 8.96
N PRO A 44 -10.10 7.50 10.28
CA PRO A 44 -9.25 8.49 10.92
C PRO A 44 -7.82 8.37 10.36
N GLY A 45 -7.28 9.46 9.82
CA GLY A 45 -5.97 9.43 9.15
C GLY A 45 -6.02 9.12 7.66
N ARG A 46 -7.13 9.46 6.97
CA ARG A 46 -7.28 9.34 5.50
C ARG A 46 -6.19 10.04 4.68
N TYR A 47 -5.48 11.01 5.24
CA TYR A 47 -4.47 11.74 4.47
C TYR A 47 -3.38 10.81 3.95
N PRO A 48 -2.91 11.00 2.70
CA PRO A 48 -1.81 10.23 2.17
C PRO A 48 -0.57 10.31 3.07
N PHE A 49 0.09 9.18 3.29
CA PHE A 49 1.34 9.11 4.05
C PHE A 49 2.31 8.10 3.42
N THR A 50 3.59 8.20 3.82
CA THR A 50 4.66 7.42 3.19
C THR A 50 5.01 6.16 3.99
N MET A 51 5.24 5.05 3.29
CA MET A 51 5.65 3.76 3.87
C MET A 51 6.79 3.11 3.08
N PRO A 52 7.70 2.36 3.73
CA PRO A 52 8.68 1.54 3.03
C PRO A 52 7.98 0.46 2.19
N LEU A 53 8.44 0.21 0.96
CA LEU A 53 7.88 -0.84 0.11
C LEU A 53 7.95 -2.22 0.77
N THR A 54 8.99 -2.48 1.58
CA THR A 54 9.19 -3.72 2.31
C THR A 54 8.20 -3.93 3.47
N ALA A 55 7.50 -2.89 3.90
CA ALA A 55 6.47 -2.97 4.93
C ALA A 55 5.07 -3.22 4.35
N LEU A 56 4.93 -3.23 3.02
CA LEU A 56 3.65 -3.36 2.34
C LEU A 56 3.46 -4.78 1.82
N SER A 57 2.22 -5.25 1.85
CA SER A 57 1.79 -6.51 1.26
C SER A 57 0.63 -6.25 0.33
N LYS A 58 0.75 -6.67 -0.93
CA LYS A 58 -0.31 -6.53 -1.94
C LYS A 58 -1.54 -7.33 -1.51
N VAL A 59 -2.72 -6.77 -1.70
CA VAL A 59 -4.00 -7.44 -1.52
C VAL A 59 -4.35 -8.09 -2.85
N GLU A 60 -4.46 -9.42 -2.86
CA GLU A 60 -4.89 -10.15 -4.05
C GLU A 60 -6.42 -10.07 -4.19
N PRO A 61 -6.96 -10.00 -5.40
CA PRO A 61 -8.40 -9.99 -5.61
C PRO A 61 -9.04 -11.29 -5.08
N GLY A 62 -9.85 -11.18 -4.03
CA GLY A 62 -10.54 -12.29 -3.37
C GLY A 62 -10.15 -12.54 -1.90
N ASP A 63 -9.23 -11.75 -1.36
CA ASP A 63 -8.81 -11.73 0.06
C ASP A 63 -9.48 -10.62 0.90
#